data_AF-A0A536VDS6-F1
#
_entry.id   AF-A0A536VDS6-F1
#
_cell.length_a   1.000
_cell.length_b   1.000
_cell.length_c   1.000
_cell.angle_alpha   90.00
_cell.angle_beta   90.00
_cell.angle_gamma   90.00
#
_symmetry.space_group_name_H-M   'P 1'
#
loop_
_entity.id
_entity.type
_entity.pdbx_description
1 polymer ?
#
loop_
_entity_poly.entity_id
_entity_poly.type
_entity_poly.pdbx_seq_one_letter_code
_entity_poly.pdbx_strand_id
1 'polypeptide(L)'
;GAPSGSTAMGLIVKAILLNILNPKLTIFFLAFLPQFVEQGASSPLAQLLLLSGVFMAMTFAVFVVYGFLAHTFRKAVIESPRVQSWLRRGFAVTFAGLGAQLALSER
;
A
#
# COMPACT_ATOMS: atom_id res chain seq x y z
N GLY A 1 14.65 24.34 -11.61
CA GLY A 1 13.79 24.77 -10.48
C GLY A 1 13.78 23.66 -9.46
N ALA A 2 14.24 23.92 -8.24
CA ALA A 2 14.25 22.91 -7.18
C ALA A 2 12.80 22.56 -6.78
N PRO A 3 12.47 21.28 -6.55
CA PRO A 3 11.15 20.91 -6.07
C PRO A 3 10.90 21.58 -4.72
N SER A 4 9.78 22.31 -4.60
CA SER A 4 9.34 22.91 -3.36
C SER A 4 9.18 21.80 -2.32
N GLY A 5 10.11 21.75 -1.37
CA GLY A 5 10.13 20.76 -0.30
C GLY A 5 8.87 20.91 0.53
N SER A 6 7.90 20.03 0.32
CA SER A 6 6.75 19.93 1.22
C SER A 6 7.29 19.63 2.61
N THR A 7 7.01 20.52 3.56
CA THR A 7 7.28 20.28 4.98
C THR A 7 6.67 18.94 5.38
N ALA A 8 7.33 18.17 6.24
CA ALA A 8 6.86 16.85 6.67
C ALA A 8 5.40 16.88 7.13
N MET A 9 4.99 17.97 7.79
CA MET A 9 3.60 18.23 8.17
C MET A 9 2.65 18.30 6.96
N GLY A 10 3.04 18.98 5.89
CA GLY A 10 2.24 19.07 4.65
C GLY A 10 2.06 17.70 3.97
N LEU A 11 3.09 16.85 4.02
CA LEU A 11 3.00 15.47 3.53
C LEU A 11 2.04 14.62 4.37
N ILE A 12 2.13 14.72 5.70
CA ILE A 12 1.24 14.00 6.63
C ILE A 12 -0.21 14.43 6.42
N VAL A 13 -0.47 15.73 6.39
CA VAL A 13 -1.82 16.29 6.18
C VAL A 13 -2.38 15.81 4.84
N LYS A 14 -1.58 15.85 3.77
CA LYS A 14 -1.99 15.35 2.45
C LYS A 14 -2.31 13.85 2.48
N ALA A 15 -1.49 13.05 3.16
CA ALA A 15 -1.72 11.61 3.27
C ALA A 15 -3.00 11.27 4.07
N ILE A 16 -3.27 12.04 5.14
CA ILE A 16 -4.50 11.92 5.93
C ILE A 16 -5.71 12.29 5.07
N LEU A 17 -5.66 13.43 4.38
CA LEU A 17 -6.73 13.88 3.48
C LEU A 17 -7.02 12.85 2.39
N LEU A 18 -5.98 12.32 1.73
CA LEU A 18 -6.15 11.28 0.71
C LEU A 18 -6.79 10.01 1.26
N ASN A 19 -6.45 9.59 2.48
CA ASN A 19 -7.08 8.44 3.12
C ASN A 19 -8.54 8.71 3.49
N ILE A 20 -8.84 9.86 4.10
CA ILE A 20 -10.22 10.22 4.49
C ILE A 20 -11.11 10.37 3.25
N LEU A 21 -10.60 10.98 2.18
CA LEU A 21 -11.32 11.14 0.91
C LEU A 21 -11.44 9.84 0.11
N ASN A 22 -10.70 8.78 0.47
CA ASN A 22 -10.84 7.48 -0.18
C ASN A 22 -11.94 6.67 0.54
N PRO A 23 -13.15 6.55 -0.04
CA PRO A 23 -14.27 5.95 0.66
C PRO A 23 -14.09 4.44 0.87
N LYS A 24 -13.14 3.81 0.18
CA LYS A 24 -12.95 2.35 0.20
C LYS A 24 -12.64 1.85 1.60
N LEU A 25 -11.73 2.53 2.31
CA LEU A 25 -11.35 2.17 3.67
C LEU A 25 -12.53 2.39 4.63
N THR A 26 -13.17 3.56 4.58
CA THR A 26 -14.32 3.90 5.43
C THR A 26 -15.48 2.92 5.23
N ILE A 27 -15.83 2.59 3.99
CA ILE A 27 -16.89 1.62 3.67
C ILE A 27 -16.52 0.23 4.17
N PHE A 28 -15.25 -0.20 4.03
CA PHE A 28 -14.79 -1.47 4.58
C PHE A 28 -15.02 -1.54 6.10
N PHE A 29 -14.56 -0.54 6.84
CA PHE A 29 -14.77 -0.53 8.29
C PHE A 29 -16.25 -0.49 8.68
N LEU A 30 -17.07 0.33 8.02
CA LEU A 30 -18.51 0.38 8.28
C LEU A 30 -19.23 -0.93 7.92
N ALA A 31 -18.74 -1.67 6.93
CA ALA A 31 -19.32 -2.95 6.53
C ALA A 31 -18.92 -4.09 7.47
N PHE A 32 -17.65 -4.12 7.92
CA PHE A 32 -17.10 -5.26 8.68
C PHE A 32 -17.12 -5.06 10.19
N LEU A 33 -16.75 -3.88 10.73
CA LEU A 33 -16.66 -3.70 12.19
C LEU A 33 -17.98 -3.91 12.93
N PRO A 34 -19.13 -3.38 12.47
CA PRO A 34 -20.40 -3.57 13.18
C PRO A 34 -20.82 -5.03 13.27
N GLN A 35 -20.35 -5.89 12.35
CA GLN A 35 -20.67 -7.32 12.36
C GLN A 35 -20.00 -8.06 13.54
N PHE A 36 -18.96 -7.48 14.13
CA PHE A 36 -18.25 -8.05 15.28
C PHE A 36 -18.70 -7.46 16.62
N VAL A 37 -19.64 -6.50 16.62
CA VAL A 37 -20.22 -5.91 17.83
C VAL A 37 -21.37 -6.80 18.30
N GLU A 38 -21.44 -7.07 19.60
CA GLU A 38 -22.55 -7.86 20.17
C GLU A 38 -23.89 -7.12 20.06
N GLN A 39 -24.93 -7.84 19.65
CA GLN A 39 -26.28 -7.30 19.58
C GLN A 39 -26.82 -7.13 21.01
N GLY A 40 -27.00 -5.89 21.45
CA GLY A 40 -27.46 -5.54 22.81
C GLY A 40 -26.36 -5.06 23.77
N ALA A 41 -25.14 -4.83 23.27
CA ALA A 41 -24.08 -4.24 24.08
C ALA A 41 -24.51 -2.89 24.69
N SER A 42 -24.19 -2.68 25.96
CA SER A 42 -24.48 -1.44 26.69
C SER A 42 -23.74 -0.22 26.12
N SER A 43 -22.60 -0.42 25.45
CA SER A 43 -21.85 0.62 24.75
C SER A 43 -21.24 0.13 23.43
N PRO A 44 -22.02 0.14 22.33
CA PRO A 44 -21.57 -0.29 21.01
C PRO A 44 -20.41 0.55 20.46
N LEU A 45 -20.39 1.86 20.76
CA LEU A 45 -19.32 2.76 20.33
C LEU A 45 -17.97 2.39 20.96
N ALA A 46 -17.95 2.00 22.24
CA ALA A 46 -16.71 1.58 22.91
C ALA A 46 -16.14 0.30 22.30
N GLN A 47 -16.99 -0.68 21.97
CA GLN A 47 -16.57 -1.91 21.27
C GLN A 47 -16.04 -1.60 19.87
N LEU A 48 -16.71 -0.74 19.10
CA LEU A 48 -16.23 -0.32 17.78
C LEU A 48 -14.86 0.36 17.84
N LEU A 49 -14.64 1.26 18.80
CA LEU A 49 -13.35 1.94 18.99
C LEU A 49 -12.26 0.95 19.39
N LEU A 50 -12.57 0.00 20.28
CA LEU A 50 -11.63 -1.05 20.69
C LEU A 50 -11.22 -1.92 19.50
N LEU A 51 -12.19 -2.45 18.74
CA LEU A 51 -11.90 -3.29 17.58
C LEU A 51 -11.13 -2.52 16.49
N SER A 52 -11.48 -1.25 16.26
CA SER A 52 -10.74 -0.37 15.36
C SER A 52 -9.29 -0.21 15.81
N GLY A 53 -9.07 0.02 17.11
CA GLY A 53 -7.74 0.16 17.71
C GLY A 53 -6.90 -1.11 17.56
N VAL A 54 -7.50 -2.28 17.81
CA VAL A 54 -6.83 -3.58 17.61
C VAL A 54 -6.46 -3.78 16.14
N PHE A 55 -7.37 -3.48 15.21
CA PHE A 55 -7.10 -3.55 13.78
C PHE A 55 -5.97 -2.60 13.35
N MET A 56 -5.98 -1.36 13.84
CA MET A 56 -4.93 -0.38 13.57
C MET A 56 -3.57 -0.86 14.12
N ALA A 57 -3.54 -1.43 15.33
CA ALA A 57 -2.32 -1.98 15.91
C ALA A 57 -1.75 -3.15 15.08
N MET A 58 -2.61 -4.08 14.63
CA MET A 58 -2.19 -5.16 13.74
C MET A 58 -1.67 -4.62 12.41
N THR A 59 -2.39 -3.67 11.80
CA THR A 59 -1.99 -3.04 10.53
C THR A 59 -0.63 -2.34 10.68
N PHE A 60 -0.43 -1.63 11.79
CA PHE A 60 0.83 -0.99 12.09
C PHE A 60 1.98 -2.01 12.25
N ALA A 61 1.76 -3.09 13.00
CA ALA A 61 2.76 -4.15 13.16
C ALA A 61 3.16 -4.77 11.80
N VAL A 62 2.17 -5.04 10.94
CA VAL A 62 2.41 -5.53 9.58
C VAL A 62 3.23 -4.52 8.77
N PHE A 63 2.90 -3.22 8.83
CA PHE A 63 3.68 -2.19 8.13
C PHE A 63 5.09 -2.01 8.68
N VAL A 64 5.32 -2.19 9.98
CA VAL A 64 6.66 -2.19 10.56
C VAL A 64 7.47 -3.35 9.97
N VAL A 65 6.90 -4.56 9.92
CA VAL A 65 7.54 -5.73 9.30
C VAL A 65 7.86 -5.47 7.82
N TYR A 66 6.89 -4.93 7.06
CA TYR A 66 7.13 -4.52 5.68
C TYR A 66 8.21 -3.45 5.56
N GLY A 67 8.29 -2.49 6.49
CA GLY A 67 9.32 -1.47 6.51
C GLY A 67 10.73 -2.05 6.68
N PHE A 68 10.89 -3.01 7.59
CA PHE A 68 12.15 -3.74 7.76
C PHE A 68 12.50 -4.57 6.51
N LEU A 69 11.52 -5.30 5.96
CA LEU A 69 11.69 -6.06 4.72
C LEU A 69 12.07 -5.13 3.55
N ALA A 70 11.46 -3.95 3.45
CA ALA A 70 11.74 -2.96 2.43
C ALA A 70 13.17 -2.40 2.54
N HIS A 71 13.68 -2.22 3.76
CA HIS A 71 15.08 -1.83 3.96
C HIS A 71 16.05 -2.91 3.43
N THR A 72 15.80 -4.18 3.74
CA THR A 72 16.60 -5.30 3.21
C THR A 72 16.45 -5.44 1.70
N PHE A 73 15.23 -5.31 1.18
CA PHE A 73 14.94 -5.37 -0.25
C PHE A 73 15.63 -4.23 -1.01
N ARG A 74 15.64 -3.01 -0.46
CA ARG A 74 16.34 -1.87 -1.05
C ARG A 74 17.82 -2.17 -1.24
N LYS A 75 18.49 -2.66 -0.21
CA LYS A 75 19.91 -3.05 -0.30
C LYS A 75 20.16 -4.19 -1.28
N ALA A 76 19.34 -5.24 -1.22
CA ALA A 76 19.55 -6.45 -2.03
C ALA A 76 19.18 -6.28 -3.51
N VAL A 77 18.15 -5.49 -3.82
CA VAL A 77 17.54 -5.41 -5.16
C VAL A 77 17.76 -4.05 -5.82
N ILE A 78 17.50 -2.96 -5.10
CA ILE A 78 17.55 -1.61 -5.69
C ILE A 78 19.00 -1.15 -5.85
N GLU A 79 19.83 -1.37 -4.83
CA GLU A 79 21.23 -0.96 -4.83
C GLU A 79 22.14 -1.95 -5.57
N SER A 80 21.66 -3.15 -5.92
CA SER A 80 22.42 -4.16 -6.64
C SER A 80 22.38 -3.95 -8.17
N PRO A 81 23.52 -3.60 -8.82
CA PRO A 81 23.56 -3.37 -10.26
C PRO A 81 23.24 -4.62 -11.08
N ARG A 82 23.58 -5.80 -10.55
CA ARG A 82 23.32 -7.10 -11.21
C ARG A 82 21.82 -7.39 -11.28
N VAL A 83 21.09 -7.21 -10.18
CA VAL A 83 19.65 -7.48 -10.14
C VAL A 83 18.89 -6.50 -11.03
N GLN A 84 19.26 -5.23 -10.98
CA GLN A 84 18.73 -4.19 -11.86
C GLN A 84 18.97 -4.48 -13.35
N SER A 85 20.14 -5.03 -13.71
CA SER A 85 20.44 -5.44 -15.09
C SER A 85 19.56 -6.62 -15.55
N TRP A 86 19.36 -7.62 -14.70
CA TRP A 86 18.47 -8.74 -14.99
C TRP A 86 17.01 -8.31 -15.14
N LEU A 87 16.51 -7.45 -14.25
CA LEU A 87 15.17 -6.88 -14.35
C LEU A 87 14.98 -6.14 -15.68
N ARG A 88 15.93 -5.26 -16.05
CA ARG A 88 15.88 -4.55 -17.34
C ARG A 88 15.88 -5.48 -18.54
N ARG A 89 16.72 -6.53 -18.52
CA ARG A 89 16.74 -7.54 -19.59
C ARG A 89 15.44 -8.32 -19.66
N GLY A 90 14.87 -8.71 -18.51
CA GLY A 90 13.56 -9.36 -18.44
C GLY A 90 12.45 -8.51 -19.06
N PHE A 91 12.36 -7.23 -18.67
CA PHE A 91 11.41 -6.31 -19.29
C PHE A 91 11.63 -6.14 -20.80
N ALA A 92 12.89 -5.99 -21.24
CA ALA A 92 13.22 -5.87 -22.65
C ALA A 92 12.80 -7.10 -23.46
N VAL A 93 13.02 -8.31 -22.93
CA VAL A 93 12.60 -9.57 -23.55
C VAL A 93 11.08 -9.66 -23.61
N THR A 94 10.37 -9.33 -22.53
CA THR A 94 8.90 -9.35 -22.52
C THR A 94 8.31 -8.35 -23.51
N PHE A 95 8.82 -7.11 -23.55
CA PHE A 95 8.34 -6.11 -24.51
C PHE A 95 8.68 -6.47 -25.96
N ALA A 96 9.87 -6.98 -26.22
CA ALA A 96 10.24 -7.48 -27.55
C ALA A 96 9.34 -8.64 -27.97
N GLY A 97 9.04 -9.57 -27.05
CA GLY A 97 8.12 -10.68 -27.28
C GLY A 97 6.69 -10.21 -27.58
N LEU A 98 6.16 -9.26 -26.80
CA LEU A 98 4.84 -8.67 -27.04
C LEU A 98 4.79 -7.90 -28.37
N GLY A 99 5.84 -7.14 -28.70
CA GLY A 99 5.94 -6.44 -29.99
C GLY A 99 6.01 -7.40 -31.18
N ALA A 100 6.75 -8.50 -31.04
CA ALA A 100 6.80 -9.56 -32.04
C ALA A 100 5.44 -10.26 -32.19
N GLN A 101 4.75 -10.57 -31.09
CA GLN A 101 3.41 -11.14 -31.12
C GLN A 101 2.44 -10.19 -31.84
N LEU A 102 2.48 -8.89 -31.52
CA LEU A 102 1.62 -7.90 -32.15
C LEU A 102 1.87 -7.83 -33.66
N ALA A 103 3.14 -7.74 -34.08
CA ALA A 103 3.53 -7.70 -35.48
C ALA A 103 3.19 -8.98 -36.26
N LEU A 104 3.10 -10.12 -35.57
CA LEU A 104 2.66 -11.39 -36.15
C LEU A 104 1.12 -11.52 -36.15
N SER A 105 0.42 -10.86 -35.22
CA SER A 105 -1.05 -10.83 -35.16
C SER A 105 -1.69 -9.77 -36.08
N GLU A 106 -0.95 -8.74 -36.46
CA GLU A 106 -1.35 -7.75 -37.48
C GLU A 106 -1.10 -8.23 -38.93
N ARG A 107 -0.81 -9.52 -39.14
CA ARG A 107 -0.77 -10.18 -40.45
C ARG A 107 -1.94 -11.14 -40.58
#